data_AF-A0A0C3QWX0-F1
#
_entry.id   AF-A0A0C3QWX0-F1
#
_cell.length_a   1.000
_cell.length_b   1.000
_cell.length_c   1.000
_cell.angle_alpha   90.00
_cell.angle_beta   90.00
_cell.angle_gamma   90.00
#
_symmetry.space_group_name_H-M   'P 1'
#
loop_
_entity.id
_entity.type
_entity.pdbx_description
1 polymer ?
#
loop_
_entity_poly.entity_id
_entity_poly.type
_entity_poly.pdbx_seq_one_letter_code
_entity_poly.pdbx_strand_id
1 'polypeptide(L)'
;MAPSLLAARAKSQDSGNGLSITSAAVKKGRPTVVKYSWQFHDNSPKFFAVGIVDVASKDFTLLEDDVETRGHGKSGKGTDTASIEFLKNSSGKYVLVLVDTDDYDIVFATSKAFQVKKSDF
;
A
#
# COMPACT_ATOMS: atom_id res chain seq x y z
N MET A 1 -23.89 10.14 -3.33
CA MET A 1 -23.16 9.01 -2.73
C MET A 1 -22.11 9.59 -1.79
N ALA A 2 -22.16 9.23 -0.50
CA ALA A 2 -21.13 9.65 0.45
C ALA A 2 -19.82 8.89 0.14
N PRO A 3 -18.64 9.52 0.28
CA PRO A 3 -17.38 8.78 0.21
C PRO A 3 -17.37 7.71 1.31
N SER A 4 -16.97 6.48 1.00
CA SER A 4 -16.69 5.48 2.03
C SER A 4 -15.59 6.01 2.96
N LEU A 5 -15.64 5.61 4.23
CA LEU A 5 -14.68 6.01 5.27
C LEU A 5 -13.22 5.84 4.82
N LEU A 6 -12.92 4.77 4.07
CA LEU A 6 -11.59 4.52 3.50
C LEU A 6 -11.18 5.53 2.41
N ALA A 7 -12.11 5.95 1.55
CA ALA A 7 -11.85 6.96 0.52
C ALA A 7 -11.74 8.38 1.09
N ALA A 8 -12.40 8.65 2.23
CA ALA A 8 -12.23 9.87 3.00
C ALA A 8 -10.89 9.87 3.77
N ARG A 9 -10.52 8.75 4.42
CA ARG A 9 -9.25 8.57 5.15
C ARG A 9 -8.02 8.62 4.23
N ALA A 10 -8.12 8.11 3.00
CA ALA A 10 -7.05 8.19 2.00
C ALA A 10 -6.66 9.64 1.60
N LYS A 11 -7.54 10.63 1.81
CA LYS A 11 -7.26 12.04 1.53
C LYS A 11 -6.70 12.80 2.74
N SER A 12 -6.77 12.23 3.93
CA SER A 12 -6.45 12.92 5.17
C SER A 12 -5.74 11.98 6.14
N GLN A 13 -4.48 11.66 5.90
CA GLN A 13 -3.56 11.28 6.98
C GLN A 13 -2.15 11.15 6.40
N ASP A 14 -1.48 12.29 6.32
CA ASP A 14 -0.12 12.32 6.83
C ASP A 14 -0.30 12.30 8.36
N SER A 15 -0.40 11.11 8.96
CA SER A 15 -0.95 10.90 10.31
C SER A 15 -0.08 11.48 11.44
N GLY A 16 1.00 12.20 11.11
CA GLY A 16 2.02 12.58 12.09
C GLY A 16 2.69 11.36 12.73
N ASN A 17 2.55 10.19 12.12
CA ASN A 17 3.14 8.90 12.49
C ASN A 17 4.46 8.65 11.73
N GLY A 18 4.99 9.64 11.01
CA GLY A 18 6.31 9.59 10.40
C GLY A 18 6.48 8.64 9.22
N LEU A 19 5.42 7.98 8.75
CA LEU A 19 5.49 7.00 7.66
C LEU A 19 4.72 7.50 6.44
N SER A 20 5.36 7.48 5.26
CA SER A 20 4.73 7.91 4.01
C SER A 20 5.15 7.03 2.83
N ILE A 21 4.24 6.77 1.89
CA ILE A 21 4.56 6.06 0.64
C ILE A 21 5.14 7.07 -0.36
N THR A 22 6.35 6.80 -0.85
CA THR A 22 7.03 7.64 -1.85
C THR A 22 6.82 7.14 -3.28
N SER A 23 6.62 5.82 -3.46
CA SER A 23 6.27 5.26 -4.76
C SER A 23 5.48 3.95 -4.62
N ALA A 24 4.59 3.68 -5.57
CA ALA A 24 3.92 2.40 -5.74
C ALA A 24 3.63 2.22 -7.24
N ALA A 25 4.15 1.14 -7.84
CA ALA A 25 4.01 0.89 -9.26
C ALA A 25 3.99 -0.61 -9.58
N VAL A 26 3.17 -1.00 -10.56
CA VAL A 26 3.15 -2.38 -11.07
C VAL A 26 4.45 -2.67 -11.81
N LYS A 27 5.08 -3.79 -11.46
CA LYS A 27 6.23 -4.35 -12.15
C LYS A 27 5.83 -5.70 -12.73
N LYS A 28 5.80 -5.78 -14.05
CA LYS A 28 5.55 -7.03 -14.79
C LYS A 28 6.64 -8.05 -14.50
N GLY A 29 6.25 -9.30 -14.31
CA GLY A 29 7.17 -10.39 -14.01
C GLY A 29 6.45 -11.72 -13.89
N ARG A 30 7.14 -12.73 -13.37
CA ARG A 30 6.54 -13.99 -12.94
C ARG A 30 7.12 -14.32 -11.55
N PRO A 31 6.50 -13.82 -10.46
CA PRO A 31 5.20 -13.14 -10.41
C PRO A 31 5.25 -11.66 -10.82
N THR A 32 4.08 -11.13 -11.21
CA THR A 32 3.78 -9.70 -11.29
C THR A 32 3.51 -9.15 -9.90
N VAL A 33 4.16 -8.02 -9.62
CA VAL A 33 4.22 -7.44 -8.27
C VAL A 33 3.87 -5.96 -8.31
N VAL A 34 3.48 -5.40 -7.17
CA VAL A 34 3.59 -3.97 -6.92
C VAL A 34 4.92 -3.71 -6.23
N LYS A 35 5.79 -2.92 -6.86
CA LYS A 35 6.99 -2.39 -6.21
C LYS A 35 6.62 -1.10 -5.49
N TYR A 36 6.94 -1.01 -4.22
CA TYR A 36 6.61 0.14 -3.39
C TYR A 36 7.80 0.60 -2.55
N SER A 37 7.82 1.89 -2.24
CA SER A 37 8.85 2.52 -1.41
C SER A 37 8.20 3.44 -0.41
N TRP A 38 8.78 3.52 0.78
CA TRP A 38 8.31 4.38 1.86
C TRP A 38 9.45 5.18 2.47
N GLN A 39 9.08 6.27 3.12
CA GLN A 39 9.95 7.07 3.98
C GLN A 39 9.45 6.97 5.42
N PHE A 40 10.37 6.80 6.36
CA PHE A 40 10.09 6.65 7.78
C PHE A 40 10.92 7.61 8.64
N HIS A 41 10.40 7.94 9.82
CA HIS A 41 11.00 8.82 10.82
C HIS A 41 10.97 8.17 12.20
N ASP A 42 11.52 8.83 13.22
CA ASP A 42 11.70 8.23 14.56
C ASP A 42 10.37 7.82 15.21
N ASN A 43 9.29 8.55 14.95
CA ASN A 43 7.93 8.26 15.41
C ASN A 43 7.18 7.21 14.56
N SER A 44 7.82 6.62 13.55
CA SER A 44 7.21 5.55 12.76
C SER A 44 7.00 4.27 13.53
N PRO A 45 5.92 3.53 13.24
CA PRO A 45 5.65 2.25 13.86
C PRO A 45 6.83 1.28 13.63
N LYS A 46 6.87 0.21 14.40
CA LYS A 46 7.91 -0.82 14.25
C LYS A 46 7.63 -1.69 13.02
N PHE A 47 6.36 -2.06 12.84
CA PHE A 47 5.85 -2.86 11.75
C PHE A 47 4.66 -2.18 11.10
N PHE A 48 4.38 -2.52 9.85
CA PHE A 48 3.13 -2.19 9.17
C PHE A 48 2.68 -3.37 8.32
N ALA A 49 1.39 -3.42 8.02
CA ALA A 49 0.83 -4.30 6.99
C ALA A 49 0.68 -3.54 5.67
N VAL A 50 0.75 -4.28 4.56
CA VAL A 50 0.60 -3.75 3.21
C VAL A 50 -0.69 -4.29 2.62
N GLY A 51 -1.53 -3.39 2.14
CA GLY A 51 -2.72 -3.77 1.39
C GLY A 51 -2.92 -2.92 0.15
N ILE A 52 -3.91 -3.31 -0.62
CA ILE A 52 -4.45 -2.52 -1.72
C ILE A 52 -5.93 -2.29 -1.52
N VAL A 53 -6.41 -1.14 -2.01
CA VAL A 53 -7.83 -0.83 -2.04
C VAL A 53 -8.25 -0.61 -3.49
N ASP A 54 -9.26 -1.36 -3.95
CA ASP A 54 -9.89 -1.12 -5.24
C ASP A 54 -10.57 0.26 -5.22
N VAL A 55 -10.25 1.11 -6.18
CA VAL A 55 -10.77 2.48 -6.21
C VAL A 55 -12.27 2.51 -6.51
N ALA A 56 -12.80 1.55 -7.27
CA ALA A 56 -14.21 1.44 -7.62
C ALA A 56 -15.03 0.82 -6.49
N SER A 57 -14.67 -0.39 -6.02
CA SER A 57 -15.47 -1.10 -5.01
C SER A 57 -15.17 -0.65 -3.57
N LYS A 58 -13.99 -0.08 -3.33
CA LYS A 58 -13.46 0.28 -2.00
C LYS A 58 -13.12 -0.94 -1.13
N ASP A 59 -13.00 -2.11 -1.75
CA ASP A 59 -12.60 -3.33 -1.05
C ASP A 59 -11.09 -3.29 -0.76
N PHE A 60 -10.75 -3.60 0.48
CA PHE A 60 -9.37 -3.80 0.92
C PHE A 60 -8.94 -5.25 0.68
N THR A 61 -7.69 -5.44 0.29
CA THR A 61 -7.06 -6.76 0.20
C THR A 61 -5.67 -6.68 0.83
N LEU A 62 -5.42 -7.52 1.84
CA LEU A 62 -4.12 -7.67 2.46
C LEU A 62 -3.16 -8.36 1.48
N LEU A 63 -1.96 -7.79 1.33
CA LEU A 63 -0.89 -8.34 0.49
C LEU A 63 0.21 -8.98 1.32
N GLU A 64 0.61 -8.31 2.39
CA GLU A 64 1.72 -8.70 3.27
C GLU A 64 1.45 -8.14 4.66
N ASP A 65 1.86 -8.90 5.68
CA ASP A 65 1.73 -8.53 7.08
C ASP A 65 3.11 -8.45 7.74
N ASP A 66 3.21 -7.75 8.87
CA ASP A 66 4.43 -7.64 9.69
C ASP A 66 5.70 -7.11 8.96
N VAL A 67 5.56 -6.17 8.02
CA VAL A 67 6.71 -5.56 7.34
C VAL A 67 7.47 -4.66 8.30
N GLU A 68 8.75 -4.95 8.54
CA GLU A 68 9.60 -4.14 9.40
C GLU A 68 9.80 -2.75 8.79
N THR A 69 9.31 -1.71 9.48
CA THR A 69 9.30 -0.34 8.93
C THR A 69 10.69 0.20 8.64
N ARG A 70 11.67 -0.21 9.45
CA ARG A 70 13.08 0.16 9.31
C ARG A 70 13.90 -0.92 8.58
N GLY A 71 13.25 -2.00 8.16
CA GLY A 71 13.83 -3.02 7.30
C GLY A 71 13.87 -2.58 5.84
N HIS A 72 14.50 -3.41 4.99
CA HIS A 72 14.43 -3.27 3.53
C HIS A 72 14.95 -1.92 2.97
N GLY A 73 15.83 -1.24 3.71
CA GLY A 73 16.48 -0.01 3.26
C GLY A 73 17.45 0.63 4.25
N LYS A 74 17.86 1.88 3.98
CA LYS A 74 18.81 2.67 4.78
C LYS A 74 18.40 4.14 4.75
N SER A 75 18.82 4.90 5.76
CA SER A 75 18.69 6.38 5.81
C SER A 75 17.24 6.89 5.70
N GLY A 76 16.33 6.31 6.50
CA GLY A 76 14.94 6.76 6.57
C GLY A 76 14.06 6.32 5.40
N LYS A 77 14.51 5.36 4.59
CA LYS A 77 13.76 4.86 3.42
C LYS A 77 13.78 3.35 3.37
N GLY A 78 12.67 2.76 2.93
CA GLY A 78 12.53 1.33 2.65
C GLY A 78 11.93 1.09 1.26
N THR A 79 12.15 -0.09 0.70
CA THR A 79 11.59 -0.49 -0.59
C THR A 79 11.38 -1.99 -0.63
N ASP A 80 10.21 -2.41 -1.10
CA ASP A 80 9.89 -3.82 -1.26
C ASP A 80 8.94 -4.08 -2.43
N THR A 81 8.53 -5.34 -2.57
CA THR A 81 7.59 -5.83 -3.57
C THR A 81 6.58 -6.77 -2.96
N ALA A 82 5.31 -6.59 -3.30
CA ALA A 82 4.24 -7.52 -2.93
C ALA A 82 3.59 -8.15 -4.16
N SER A 83 3.33 -9.46 -4.12
CA SER A 83 2.70 -10.18 -5.22
C SER A 83 1.26 -9.75 -5.42
N ILE A 84 0.87 -9.53 -6.68
CA ILE A 84 -0.52 -9.21 -7.06
C ILE A 84 -1.08 -10.21 -8.09
N GLU A 85 -0.49 -11.41 -8.19
CA GLU A 85 -0.91 -12.47 -9.12
C GLU A 85 -2.39 -12.81 -9.05
N PHE A 86 -2.99 -12.71 -7.86
CA PHE A 86 -4.43 -12.94 -7.66
C PHE A 86 -5.31 -11.94 -8.43
N LEU A 87 -4.78 -10.78 -8.84
CA LEU A 87 -5.47 -9.78 -9.65
C LEU A 87 -5.45 -10.07 -11.16
N LYS A 88 -4.94 -11.22 -11.60
CA LYS A 88 -4.87 -11.58 -13.03
C LYS A 88 -6.19 -11.42 -13.79
N ASN A 89 -7.31 -11.65 -13.11
CA ASN A 89 -8.65 -11.50 -13.66
C ASN A 89 -9.39 -10.24 -13.18
N SER A 90 -8.73 -9.40 -12.36
CA SER A 90 -9.30 -8.23 -11.70
C SER A 90 -8.54 -6.96 -12.11
N SER A 91 -8.64 -6.62 -13.39
CA SER A 91 -8.06 -5.36 -13.90
C SER A 91 -8.78 -4.17 -13.28
N GLY A 92 -8.03 -3.16 -12.84
CA GLY A 92 -8.63 -2.05 -12.10
C GLY A 92 -7.64 -0.97 -11.71
N LYS A 93 -8.16 0.08 -11.08
CA LYS A 93 -7.35 1.10 -10.42
C LYS A 93 -7.32 0.77 -8.93
N TYR A 94 -6.12 0.76 -8.38
CA TYR A 94 -5.88 0.43 -6.98
C TYR A 94 -5.03 1.52 -6.34
N VAL A 95 -5.17 1.69 -5.03
CA VAL A 95 -4.20 2.41 -4.19
C VAL A 95 -3.53 1.41 -3.28
N LEU A 96 -2.25 1.60 -2.98
CA LEU A 96 -1.54 0.84 -1.96
C LEU A 96 -1.66 1.60 -0.64
N VAL A 97 -1.92 0.87 0.44
CA VAL A 97 -2.03 1.40 1.79
C VAL A 97 -1.04 0.69 2.70
N LEU A 98 -0.41 1.45 3.59
CA LEU A 98 0.30 0.92 4.75
C LEU A 98 -0.63 1.10 5.94
N VAL A 99 -0.90 0.03 6.68
CA VAL A 99 -1.86 0.01 7.79
C VAL A 99 -1.21 -0.59 9.04
N ASP A 100 -1.85 -0.41 10.19
CA ASP A 100 -1.45 -1.05 11.44
C ASP A 100 -1.62 -2.57 11.36
N THR A 101 -0.73 -3.33 11.98
CA THR A 101 -0.74 -4.82 11.94
C THR A 101 -1.83 -5.43 12.84
N ASP A 102 -2.20 -4.73 13.91
CA ASP A 102 -3.23 -5.17 14.87
C ASP A 102 -4.63 -4.68 14.47
N ASP A 103 -4.73 -3.56 13.75
CA ASP A 103 -5.99 -2.98 13.25
C ASP A 103 -5.87 -2.39 11.83
N TYR A 104 -6.27 -3.17 10.82
CA TYR A 104 -6.20 -2.76 9.41
C TYR A 104 -7.06 -1.54 9.05
N ASP A 105 -7.96 -1.07 9.93
CA ASP A 105 -8.70 0.18 9.73
C ASP A 105 -7.84 1.43 10.01
N ILE A 106 -6.71 1.28 10.71
CA ILE A 106 -5.75 2.34 10.98
C ILE A 106 -4.78 2.46 9.80
N VAL A 107 -5.03 3.43 8.93
CA VAL A 107 -4.19 3.71 7.76
C VAL A 107 -3.07 4.67 8.12
N PHE A 108 -1.83 4.23 7.93
CA PHE A 108 -0.64 5.05 8.13
C PHE A 108 -0.26 5.89 6.92
N ALA A 109 -0.41 5.32 5.71
CA ALA A 109 -0.06 6.00 4.48
C ALA A 109 -0.88 5.44 3.30
N THR A 110 -1.14 6.28 2.29
CA THR A 110 -1.82 5.86 1.06
C THR A 110 -1.06 6.37 -0.16
N SER A 111 -0.88 5.51 -1.17
CA SER A 111 -0.20 5.86 -2.42
C SER A 111 -1.11 6.64 -3.35
N LYS A 112 -0.51 7.22 -4.40
CA LYS A 112 -1.27 7.55 -5.61
C LYS A 112 -1.85 6.28 -6.22
N ALA A 113 -2.99 6.40 -6.88
CA ALA A 113 -3.59 5.28 -7.58
C ALA A 113 -2.70 4.81 -8.75
N PHE A 114 -2.61 3.49 -8.92
CA PHE A 114 -1.95 2.84 -10.04
C PHE A 114 -2.93 1.92 -10.77
N GLN A 115 -2.64 1.67 -12.04
CA GLN A 115 -3.46 0.81 -12.89
C GLN A 115 -2.87 -0.59 -12.93
N VAL A 116 -3.71 -1.59 -12.69
CA VAL A 116 -3.45 -3.01 -12.99
C VAL A 116 -4.24 -3.38 -14.24
N LYS A 117 -3.58 -3.98 -15.21
CA LYS A 117 -4.17 -4.45 -16.48
C LYS A 117 -3.94 -5.94 -16.64
N LYS A 118 -4.85 -6.61 -17.35
CA LYS A 118 -4.65 -8.01 -17.76
C LYS A 118 -3.32 -8.25 -18.48
N SER A 119 -2.83 -7.27 -19.24
CA SER A 119 -1.54 -7.34 -19.95
C SER A 119 -0.30 -7.24 -19.04
N ASP A 120 -0.49 -7.10 -17.74
CA ASP A 120 0.61 -7.03 -16.78
C ASP A 120 1.00 -8.42 -16.26
N PHE A 121 0.22 -9.46 -16.57
CA PHE A 121 0.41 -10.87 -16.17
C PHE A 121 0.75 -11.78 -17.36
#